data_AF-A0A967RU14-F1
#
_entry.id   AF-A0A967RU14-F1
#
_cell.length_a   1.000
_cell.length_b   1.000
_cell.length_c   1.000
_cell.angle_alpha   90.00
_cell.angle_beta   90.00
_cell.angle_gamma   90.00
#
_symmetry.space_group_name_H-M   'P 1'
#
loop_
_entity.id
_entity.type
_entity.pdbx_description
1 polymer ?
#
loop_
_entity_poly.entity_id
_entity_poly.type
_entity_poly.pdbx_seq_one_letter_code
_entity_poly.pdbx_strand_id
1 'polypeptide(L)'
;RLALDWHIGRIVVDNFHELTTLEGMAKERDDTPDILLRLTPGIEPHTHKYIATGVVDSKFGFPLAHWEEAVARAMSAPNLNLVG
;
A
#
# COMPACT_ATOMS: atom_id res chain seq x y z
N ARG A 1 1.66 -15.00 -2.52
CA ARG A 1 2.38 -16.25 -2.17
C ARG A 1 3.65 -16.34 -2.98
N LEU A 2 3.56 -16.54 -4.30
CA LEU A 2 4.72 -16.61 -5.21
C LEU A 2 5.74 -15.48 -5.03
N ALA A 3 5.28 -14.24 -4.82
CA ALA A 3 6.19 -13.11 -4.59
C ALA A 3 7.09 -13.27 -3.36
N LEU A 4 6.57 -13.87 -2.27
CA LEU A 4 7.34 -14.19 -1.08
C LEU A 4 8.23 -15.41 -1.35
N ASP A 5 7.66 -16.45 -1.96
CA ASP A 5 8.39 -17.69 -2.25
C ASP A 5 9.60 -17.44 -3.18
N TRP A 6 9.52 -16.43 -4.06
CA TRP A 6 10.59 -16.02 -4.98
C TRP A 6 11.42 -14.83 -4.48
N HIS A 7 11.17 -14.32 -3.27
CA HIS A 7 11.89 -13.19 -2.68
C HIS A 7 11.92 -11.97 -3.63
N ILE A 8 10.75 -11.61 -4.19
CA ILE A 8 10.61 -10.43 -5.04
C ILE A 8 11.01 -9.19 -4.23
N GLY A 9 11.93 -8.41 -4.78
CA GLY A 9 12.63 -7.37 -4.02
C GLY A 9 11.76 -6.27 -3.43
N ARG A 10 10.55 -6.00 -3.95
CA ARG A 10 9.63 -5.05 -3.30
C ARG A 10 8.17 -5.29 -3.65
N ILE A 11 7.28 -5.17 -2.68
CA ILE A 11 5.83 -5.32 -2.85
C ILE A 11 5.15 -3.98 -2.60
N VAL A 12 4.38 -3.49 -3.58
CA VAL A 12 3.58 -2.28 -3.42
C VAL A 12 2.23 -2.66 -2.80
N VAL A 13 1.92 -2.08 -1.65
CA VAL A 13 0.69 -2.28 -0.90
C VAL A 13 -0.26 -1.11 -1.17
N ASP A 14 -1.47 -1.43 -1.60
CA ASP A 14 -2.42 -0.48 -2.14
C ASP A 14 -3.55 -0.12 -1.15
N ASN A 15 -3.80 -0.99 -0.15
CA ASN A 15 -4.87 -0.81 0.83
C ASN A 15 -4.62 -1.61 2.13
N PHE A 16 -5.44 -1.36 3.17
CA PHE A 16 -5.30 -2.01 4.48
C PHE A 16 -5.53 -3.53 4.44
N HIS A 17 -6.38 -4.01 3.53
CA HIS A 17 -6.64 -5.44 3.39
C HIS A 17 -5.41 -6.18 2.85
N GLU A 18 -4.74 -5.61 1.85
CA GLU A 18 -3.47 -6.13 1.34
C GLU A 18 -2.37 -6.11 2.41
N LEU A 19 -2.25 -5.02 3.17
CA LEU A 19 -1.28 -4.92 4.26
C LEU A 19 -1.46 -6.05 5.27
N THR A 20 -2.70 -6.27 5.73
CA THR A 20 -3.04 -7.29 6.73
C THR A 20 -2.83 -8.70 6.18
N THR A 21 -3.18 -8.91 4.91
CA THR A 21 -3.02 -10.20 4.25
C THR A 21 -1.54 -10.53 4.06
N LEU A 22 -0.74 -9.56 3.60
CA LEU A 22 0.69 -9.72 3.43
C LEU A 22 1.39 -9.98 4.76
N GLU A 23 1.03 -9.25 5.81
CA GLU A 23 1.53 -9.46 7.17
C GLU A 23 1.26 -10.90 7.64
N GLY A 24 0.03 -11.40 7.51
CA GLY A 24 -0.30 -12.77 7.89
C GLY A 24 0.54 -13.80 7.13
N MET A 25 0.72 -13.61 5.82
CA MET A 25 1.46 -14.53 4.96
C MET A 25 2.97 -14.53 5.18
N ALA A 26 3.54 -13.36 5.50
CA ALA A 26 4.95 -13.21 5.84
C ALA A 26 5.23 -13.80 7.24
N LYS A 27 4.32 -13.59 8.20
CA LYS A 27 4.38 -14.21 9.53
C LYS A 27 4.35 -15.73 9.48
N GLU A 28 3.49 -16.33 8.65
CA GLU A 28 3.43 -17.79 8.45
C GLU A 28 4.74 -18.38 7.91
N ARG A 29 5.58 -17.56 7.26
CA ARG A 29 6.81 -17.96 6.57
C ARG A 29 8.09 -17.58 7.32
N ASP A 30 7.98 -16.83 8.41
CA ASP A 30 9.13 -16.20 9.10
C ASP A 30 9.99 -15.35 8.14
N ASP A 31 9.31 -14.59 7.26
CA ASP A 31 9.92 -13.72 6.25
C ASP A 31 9.57 -12.25 6.53
N THR A 32 10.40 -11.33 6.01
CA THR A 32 10.27 -9.88 6.20
C THR A 32 10.44 -9.15 4.86
N PRO A 33 9.43 -9.17 3.97
CA PRO A 33 9.53 -8.55 2.66
C PRO A 33 9.61 -7.03 2.76
N ASP A 34 10.36 -6.43 1.83
CA ASP A 34 10.38 -4.99 1.61
C ASP A 34 9.07 -4.53 0.96
N ILE A 35 8.42 -3.53 1.56
CA ILE A 35 7.15 -2.99 1.08
C ILE A 35 7.22 -1.49 0.76
N LEU A 36 6.38 -1.10 -0.20
CA LEU A 36 6.03 0.30 -0.48
C LEU A 36 4.57 0.54 -0.15
N LEU A 37 4.23 1.71 0.38
CA LEU A 37 2.84 2.15 0.47
C LEU A 37 2.49 3.01 -0.73
N ARG A 38 1.48 2.62 -1.49
CA ARG A 38 0.97 3.49 -2.55
C ARG A 38 0.04 4.53 -1.95
N LEU A 39 0.47 5.78 -1.92
CA LEU A 39 -0.38 6.90 -1.55
C LEU A 39 -1.05 7.47 -2.80
N THR A 40 -2.36 7.69 -2.72
CA THR A 40 -3.12 8.37 -3.77
C THR A 40 -3.14 9.85 -3.48
N PRO A 41 -2.43 10.67 -4.26
CA PRO A 41 -2.46 12.09 -4.08
C PRO A 41 -3.87 12.57 -4.47
N GLY A 42 -4.58 13.21 -3.54
CA GLY A 42 -5.89 13.82 -3.76
C GLY A 42 -5.82 15.05 -4.67
N ILE A 43 -5.04 14.97 -5.75
CA ILE A 43 -4.88 16.02 -6.73
C ILE A 43 -6.09 15.93 -7.64
N GLU A 44 -7.03 16.84 -7.46
CA GLU A 44 -7.93 17.22 -8.55
C GLU A 44 -7.08 17.92 -9.61
N PRO A 45 -6.91 17.37 -10.82
CA PRO A 45 -6.22 18.07 -11.88
C PRO A 45 -7.09 19.27 -12.28
N HIS A 46 -6.79 20.46 -11.76
CA HIS A 46 -7.49 21.72 -12.08
C HIS A 46 -7.24 22.22 -13.52
N THR A 47 -6.92 21.35 -14.48
CA THR A 47 -6.61 21.76 -15.86
C THR A 47 -7.59 21.29 -16.92
N HIS A 48 -8.50 20.33 -16.68
CA HIS A 48 -9.55 20.03 -17.68
C HIS A 48 -10.86 19.55 -17.02
N LYS A 49 -11.81 20.49 -16.84
CA LYS A 49 -13.18 20.25 -16.33
C LYS A 49 -14.03 19.27 -17.16
N TYR A 50 -13.50 18.70 -18.25
CA TYR A 50 -14.20 17.76 -19.13
C TYR A 50 -13.88 16.28 -18.88
N ILE A 51 -12.88 15.95 -18.04
CA ILE A 51 -12.55 14.57 -17.62
C ILE A 51 -12.77 14.41 -16.11
N ALA A 52 -13.76 15.09 -15.56
CA ALA A 52 -14.02 15.19 -14.13
C ALA A 52 -15.27 14.39 -13.69
N THR A 53 -15.52 13.23 -14.29
CA THR A 53 -16.60 12.32 -13.86
C THR A 53 -16.08 11.07 -13.14
N GLY A 54 -14.84 11.07 -12.62
CA GLY A 54 -14.29 9.86 -11.99
C GLY A 54 -13.05 10.02 -11.10
N VAL A 55 -12.86 11.17 -10.43
CA VAL A 55 -11.55 11.50 -9.81
C VAL A 55 -11.55 11.57 -8.27
N VAL A 56 -12.67 11.38 -7.59
CA VAL A 56 -12.67 11.45 -6.11
C VAL A 56 -12.69 10.07 -5.43
N ASP A 57 -12.95 9.00 -6.18
CA ASP A 57 -13.09 7.63 -5.65
C ASP A 57 -12.09 6.67 -6.32
N SER A 58 -10.80 7.00 -6.21
CA SER A 58 -9.75 6.11 -6.69
C SER A 58 -9.81 4.81 -5.89
N LYS A 59 -10.20 3.71 -6.55
CA LYS A 59 -10.12 2.35 -6.00
C LYS A 59 -8.70 1.87 -5.67
N PHE A 60 -7.71 2.75 -5.87
CA PHE A 60 -6.30 2.47 -5.73
C PHE A 60 -5.67 3.39 -4.70
N GLY A 61 -4.73 2.82 -3.94
CA GLY A 61 -3.85 3.49 -2.98
C GLY A 61 -4.55 3.99 -1.72
N PHE A 62 -3.76 4.21 -0.68
CA PHE A 62 -4.22 4.86 0.54
C PHE A 62 -4.51 6.34 0.24
N PRO A 63 -5.71 6.85 0.56
CA PRO A 63 -5.97 8.28 0.46
C PRO A 63 -4.96 9.06 1.29
N LEU A 64 -4.54 10.24 0.82
CA LEU A 64 -3.68 11.14 1.59
C LEU A 64 -4.26 11.55 2.96
N ALA A 65 -5.54 11.28 3.25
CA ALA A 65 -6.09 11.47 4.60
C ALA A 65 -5.70 10.35 5.58
N HIS A 66 -5.32 9.17 5.09
CA HIS A 66 -5.06 7.96 5.87
C HIS A 66 -3.61 7.49 5.82
N TRP A 67 -2.69 8.30 5.26
CA TRP A 67 -1.28 7.92 5.11
C TRP A 67 -0.59 7.64 6.44
N GLU A 68 -0.85 8.45 7.48
CA GLU A 68 -0.25 8.27 8.81
C GLU A 68 -0.66 6.93 9.42
N GLU A 69 -1.94 6.55 9.27
CA GLU A 69 -2.45 5.27 9.74
C GLU A 69 -1.80 4.09 8.98
N ALA A 70 -1.67 4.21 7.66
CA ALA A 70 -1.03 3.19 6.83
C ALA A 70 0.44 2.98 7.22
N VAL A 71 1.19 4.08 7.39
CA VAL A 71 2.59 4.05 7.85
C VAL A 71 2.69 3.47 9.26
N ALA A 72 1.87 3.92 10.20
CA ALA A 72 1.90 3.43 11.57
C ALA A 72 1.64 1.92 11.65
N ARG A 73 0.67 1.41 10.88
CA ARG A 73 0.40 -0.03 10.82
C ARG A 73 1.55 -0.81 10.20
N ALA A 74 2.08 -0.34 9.07
CA ALA A 74 3.22 -0.97 8.41
C ALA A 74 4.47 -1.03 9.31
N MET A 75 4.75 0.05 10.04
CA MET A 75 5.87 0.10 11.00
C MET A 75 5.65 -0.75 12.26
N SER A 76 4.39 -1.02 12.63
CA SER A 76 4.06 -1.89 13.76
C SER A 76 4.09 -3.39 13.43
N ALA A 77 4.13 -3.74 12.14
CA ALA A 77 4.19 -5.12 11.67
C ALA A 77 5.64 -5.63 11.67
N PRO A 78 6.04 -6.51 12.61
CA PRO A 78 7.45 -6.90 12.78
C PRO A 78 8.01 -7.72 11.61
N ASN A 79 7.13 -8.29 10.79
CA ASN A 79 7.45 -9.16 9.66
C ASN A 79 7.22 -8.47 8.32
N LEU A 80 7.25 -7.14 8.28
CA LEU A 80 7.28 -6.33 7.08
C LEU A 80 8.37 -5.27 7.23
N ASN A 81 9.05 -4.93 6.14
CA ASN A 81 10.05 -3.86 6.14
C ASN A 81 9.56 -2.70 5.27
N LEU A 82 9.09 -1.62 5.90
CA LEU A 82 8.64 -0.43 5.17
C LEU A 82 9.85 0.36 4.65
N VAL A 83 9.98 0.44 3.32
CA VAL A 83 11.12 1.09 2.65
C VAL A 83 10.72 2.26 1.74
N GLY A 84 9.43 2.62 1.70
CA GLY A 84 8.94 3.80 0.99
C GLY A 84 7.43 3.86 0.82
#